data_AF-A0A6H0TPH6-F1
#
_entry.id   AF-A0A6H0TPH6-F1
#
_cell.length_a   1.000
_cell.length_b   1.000
_cell.length_c   1.000
_cell.angle_alpha   90.00
_cell.angle_beta   90.00
_cell.angle_gamma   90.00
#
_symmetry.space_group_name_H-M   'P 1'
#
loop_
_entity.id
_entity.type
_entity.pdbx_description
1 polymer ?
#
loop_
_entity_poly.entity_id
_entity_poly.type
_entity_poly.pdbx_seq_one_letter_code
_entity_poly.pdbx_strand_id
1 'polypeptide(L)'
;MSHQMGSDHTSGDPYDDARKASKLNLSHIRPPFDHPSVAAYPIIKANVLEYTVTPIADITDSEGNSISSSFSESVTTSDSQTHGSNFEVTQEIGWSLLKPDITTSITTGYSGSHTWGTEFTRETGGGEEFNWETAVTYNTSEAADLDFTVTFTNEGSLYAANIFPTFNIILGGKVIFTHSPTIPIAAIDQGDTSSIFNIDKIRISLDDLKAIQLGAPVELEMTQVQADIREQNPDTGNWVTIGEWPDLYYDINPKTVTFLYTEKDGTQTEYQVAARPLSGTD
;
A
#
# COMPACT_ATOMS: atom_id res chain seq x y z
N MET A 1 -34.11 -15.93 -28.85
CA MET A 1 -33.97 -16.12 -27.39
C MET A 1 -32.95 -15.10 -26.93
N SER A 2 -33.42 -14.13 -26.14
CA SER A 2 -32.67 -12.95 -25.71
C SER A 2 -31.59 -13.31 -24.70
N HIS A 3 -30.33 -13.04 -25.02
CA HIS A 3 -29.26 -12.95 -24.03
C HIS A 3 -29.46 -11.64 -23.26
N GLN A 4 -30.06 -11.73 -22.07
CA GLN A 4 -29.97 -10.69 -21.05
C GLN A 4 -29.35 -11.36 -19.82
N MET A 5 -28.03 -11.38 -19.80
CA MET A 5 -27.23 -11.64 -18.61
C MET A 5 -26.19 -10.51 -18.55
N GLY A 6 -26.61 -9.34 -18.10
CA GLY A 6 -25.68 -8.43 -17.43
C GLY A 6 -25.70 -8.85 -15.98
N SER A 7 -24.55 -9.14 -15.38
CA SER A 7 -24.47 -9.30 -13.93
C SER A 7 -25.08 -8.05 -13.28
N ASP A 8 -25.89 -8.20 -12.24
CA ASP A 8 -26.50 -7.08 -11.51
C ASP A 8 -25.45 -6.08 -10.96
N HIS A 9 -24.16 -6.43 -11.05
CA HIS A 9 -22.99 -5.65 -10.64
C HIS A 9 -22.00 -5.53 -11.83
N THR A 10 -22.04 -4.42 -12.57
CA THR A 10 -21.18 -4.17 -13.75
C THR A 10 -19.70 -4.15 -13.40
N SER A 11 -19.33 -3.55 -12.27
CA SER A 11 -17.94 -3.45 -11.79
C SER A 11 -17.53 -4.56 -10.83
N GLY A 12 -18.47 -5.43 -10.42
CA GLY A 12 -18.21 -6.57 -9.53
C GLY A 12 -18.14 -6.24 -8.04
N ASP A 13 -18.28 -4.98 -7.65
CA ASP A 13 -18.32 -4.59 -6.25
C ASP A 13 -19.66 -4.95 -5.56
N PRO A 14 -19.77 -4.79 -4.22
CA PRO A 14 -20.95 -5.18 -3.46
C PRO A 14 -22.26 -4.48 -3.83
N TYR A 15 -22.23 -3.42 -4.63
CA TYR A 15 -23.41 -2.62 -4.96
C TYR A 15 -23.90 -2.91 -6.37
N ASP A 16 -25.19 -3.24 -6.49
CA ASP A 16 -25.79 -3.46 -7.80
C ASP A 16 -25.90 -2.14 -8.60
N ASP A 17 -26.01 -2.28 -9.92
CA ASP A 17 -26.05 -1.18 -10.87
C ASP A 17 -27.25 -0.25 -10.65
N ALA A 18 -28.40 -0.79 -10.23
CA ALA A 18 -29.59 0.00 -9.99
C ALA A 18 -29.42 0.88 -8.75
N ARG A 19 -28.83 0.35 -7.68
CA ARG A 19 -28.49 1.06 -6.45
C ARG A 19 -27.49 2.17 -6.72
N LYS A 20 -26.43 1.88 -7.48
CA LYS A 20 -25.44 2.89 -7.91
C LYS A 20 -26.04 3.97 -8.80
N ALA A 21 -26.77 3.60 -9.85
CA ALA A 21 -27.40 4.55 -10.76
C ALA A 21 -28.45 5.45 -10.09
N SER A 22 -29.19 4.91 -9.12
CA SER A 22 -30.18 5.67 -8.34
C SER A 22 -29.59 6.41 -7.14
N LYS A 23 -28.32 6.12 -6.78
CA LYS A 23 -27.65 6.59 -5.56
C LYS A 23 -28.40 6.25 -4.27
N LEU A 24 -29.19 5.16 -4.29
CA LEU A 24 -30.03 4.77 -3.17
C LEU A 24 -29.16 4.31 -1.99
N ASN A 25 -29.21 5.06 -0.89
CA ASN A 25 -28.45 4.79 0.34
C ASN A 25 -26.93 4.69 0.10
N LEU A 26 -26.39 5.51 -0.79
CA LEU A 26 -24.95 5.55 -1.11
C LEU A 26 -24.31 6.93 -0.83
N SER A 27 -24.91 7.75 0.03
CA SER A 27 -24.37 9.09 0.34
C SER A 27 -23.00 9.06 1.04
N HIS A 28 -22.60 7.92 1.58
CA HIS A 28 -21.30 7.69 2.21
C HIS A 28 -20.22 7.24 1.22
N ILE A 29 -20.59 6.89 -0.02
CA ILE A 29 -19.65 6.53 -1.08
C ILE A 29 -19.33 7.78 -1.90
N ARG A 30 -18.08 8.25 -1.87
CA ARG A 30 -17.69 9.43 -2.65
C ARG A 30 -17.72 9.14 -4.17
N PRO A 31 -18.10 10.11 -5.02
CA PRO A 31 -17.86 10.01 -6.46
C PRO A 31 -16.36 9.89 -6.78
N PRO A 32 -15.96 9.16 -7.84
CA PRO A 32 -16.82 8.50 -8.83
C PRO A 32 -17.23 7.06 -8.47
N PHE A 33 -16.95 6.59 -7.24
CA PHE A 33 -17.19 5.20 -6.81
C PHE A 33 -18.69 4.84 -6.68
N ASP A 34 -19.56 5.85 -6.73
CA ASP A 34 -21.02 5.71 -6.79
C ASP A 34 -21.55 5.44 -8.22
N HIS A 35 -20.69 5.41 -9.23
CA HIS A 35 -21.06 5.10 -10.61
C HIS A 35 -20.98 3.58 -10.89
N PRO A 36 -21.94 2.97 -11.63
CA PRO A 36 -21.94 1.51 -11.91
C PRO A 36 -20.66 0.97 -12.56
N SER A 37 -20.01 1.79 -13.38
CA SER A 37 -18.78 1.42 -14.09
C SER A 37 -17.49 1.63 -13.29
N VAL A 38 -17.53 2.17 -12.07
CA VAL A 38 -16.33 2.35 -11.24
C VAL A 38 -16.50 1.50 -9.99
N ALA A 39 -15.62 0.54 -9.78
CA ALA A 39 -15.72 -0.36 -8.63
C ALA A 39 -15.47 0.40 -7.33
N ALA A 40 -16.30 0.17 -6.32
CA ALA A 40 -16.04 0.58 -4.96
C ALA A 40 -15.28 -0.53 -4.22
N TYR A 41 -14.16 -0.19 -3.57
CA TYR A 41 -13.31 -1.14 -2.83
C TYR A 41 -12.45 -0.42 -1.79
N PRO A 42 -12.00 -1.09 -0.72
CA PRO A 42 -11.04 -0.52 0.21
C PRO A 42 -9.62 -0.48 -0.40
N ILE A 43 -8.80 0.44 0.09
CA ILE A 43 -7.39 0.59 -0.30
C ILE A 43 -6.63 0.82 0.99
N ILE A 44 -6.07 -0.23 1.59
CA ILE A 44 -5.36 -0.12 2.87
C ILE A 44 -3.87 0.08 2.59
N LYS A 45 -3.37 1.25 2.95
CA LYS A 45 -1.99 1.67 2.78
C LYS A 45 -1.31 1.81 4.13
N ALA A 46 -0.08 1.31 4.24
CA ALA A 46 0.74 1.55 5.43
C ALA A 46 1.59 2.81 5.23
N ASN A 47 1.64 3.65 6.26
CA ASN A 47 2.47 4.84 6.34
C ASN A 47 3.44 4.70 7.49
N VAL A 48 4.73 4.86 7.24
CA VAL A 48 5.73 4.96 8.31
C VAL A 48 5.75 6.41 8.80
N LEU A 49 5.66 6.59 10.11
CA LEU A 49 5.80 7.90 10.74
C LEU A 49 7.23 8.14 11.24
N GLU A 50 7.79 7.10 11.83
CA GLU A 50 9.11 7.13 12.47
C GLU A 50 9.70 5.73 12.48
N TYR A 51 11.02 5.67 12.46
CA TYR A 51 11.75 4.46 12.81
C TYR A 51 12.84 4.78 13.84
N THR A 52 13.17 3.79 14.68
CA THR A 52 14.24 3.88 15.68
C THR A 52 15.19 2.71 15.49
N VAL A 53 16.48 3.00 15.50
CA VAL A 53 17.54 1.98 15.45
C VAL A 53 18.28 1.98 16.78
N THR A 54 18.42 0.80 17.37
CA THR A 54 19.12 0.59 18.64
C THR A 54 20.22 -0.44 18.45
N PRO A 55 21.52 -0.04 18.49
CA PRO A 55 22.63 -1.00 18.51
C PRO A 55 22.50 -1.99 19.68
N ILE A 56 22.74 -3.28 19.42
CA ILE A 56 22.69 -4.32 20.46
C ILE A 56 23.96 -4.32 21.31
N ALA A 57 25.07 -3.93 20.70
CA ALA A 57 26.37 -3.76 21.31
C ALA A 57 27.10 -2.61 20.62
N ASP A 58 28.22 -2.17 21.20
CA ASP A 58 29.08 -1.17 20.57
C ASP A 58 29.52 -1.64 19.17
N ILE A 59 29.43 -0.72 18.21
CA ILE A 59 29.91 -0.90 16.84
C ILE A 59 31.11 0.02 16.67
N THR A 60 32.27 -0.53 16.33
CA THR A 60 33.52 0.23 16.26
C THR A 60 34.16 0.11 14.89
N ASP A 61 34.84 1.15 14.43
CA ASP A 61 35.66 1.10 13.21
C ASP A 61 37.17 0.96 13.51
N SER A 62 37.98 0.87 12.45
CA SER A 62 39.45 0.77 12.57
C SER A 62 40.13 2.05 13.08
N GLU A 63 39.43 3.18 13.09
CA GLU A 63 39.93 4.49 13.50
C GLU A 63 39.63 4.77 15.00
N GLY A 64 38.87 3.87 15.64
CA GLY A 64 38.53 3.92 17.06
C GLY A 64 37.21 4.65 17.35
N ASN A 65 36.44 4.99 16.32
CA ASN A 65 35.11 5.57 16.48
C ASN A 65 34.12 4.50 16.91
N SER A 66 33.06 4.89 17.62
CA SER A 66 32.06 3.96 18.15
C SER A 66 30.63 4.48 18.04
N ILE A 67 29.70 3.60 17.65
CA ILE A 67 28.25 3.82 17.71
C ILE A 67 27.67 2.90 18.79
N SER A 68 27.04 3.49 19.79
CA SER A 68 26.41 2.77 20.91
C SER A 68 25.07 3.36 21.38
N SER A 69 24.70 4.53 20.87
CA SER A 69 23.43 5.20 21.17
C SER A 69 22.40 4.92 20.08
N SER A 70 21.14 4.74 20.49
CA SER A 70 20.01 4.71 19.58
C SER A 70 19.79 6.05 18.90
N PHE A 71 19.19 6.03 17.71
CA PHE A 71 18.68 7.22 17.03
C PHE A 71 17.28 6.95 16.46
N SER A 72 16.51 8.01 16.31
CA SER A 72 15.16 7.98 15.74
C SER A 72 15.04 9.04 14.66
N GLU A 73 14.27 8.75 13.63
CA GLU A 73 14.08 9.65 12.50
C GLU A 73 12.64 9.65 12.02
N SER A 74 12.08 10.86 11.88
CA SER A 74 10.80 11.06 11.22
C SER A 74 11.00 11.03 9.71
N VAL A 75 10.08 10.38 9.02
CA VAL A 75 10.22 10.11 7.58
C VAL A 75 9.30 10.99 6.75
N THR A 76 9.79 11.42 5.59
CA THR A 76 8.95 11.98 4.54
C THR A 76 8.55 10.84 3.61
N THR A 77 7.25 10.61 3.47
CA THR A 77 6.70 9.49 2.72
C THR A 77 6.56 9.86 1.25
N SER A 78 7.01 8.99 0.36
CA SER A 78 6.62 9.01 -1.06
C SER A 78 5.89 7.73 -1.43
N ASP A 79 4.86 7.89 -2.27
CA ASP A 79 4.03 6.78 -2.72
C ASP A 79 4.79 5.95 -3.76
N SER A 80 4.98 4.67 -3.50
CA SER A 80 5.42 3.70 -4.51
C SER A 80 4.27 2.75 -4.84
N GLN A 81 3.91 2.68 -6.12
CA GLN A 81 2.93 1.73 -6.65
C GLN A 81 3.62 0.80 -7.64
N THR A 82 3.64 -0.50 -7.33
CA THR A 82 4.11 -1.54 -8.26
C THR A 82 2.92 -2.26 -8.87
N HIS A 83 2.31 -1.65 -9.88
CA HIS A 83 1.28 -2.34 -10.67
C HIS A 83 1.93 -3.40 -11.57
N GLY A 84 1.46 -4.63 -11.42
CA GLY A 84 1.68 -5.67 -12.43
C GLY A 84 0.94 -5.28 -13.70
N SER A 85 1.68 -4.94 -14.76
CA SER A 85 1.18 -4.42 -16.06
C SER A 85 0.77 -2.94 -16.04
N ASN A 86 1.75 -2.04 -16.05
CA ASN A 86 1.51 -0.61 -16.27
C ASN A 86 1.10 -0.38 -17.73
N PHE A 87 -0.10 0.17 -17.95
CA PHE A 87 -0.41 0.89 -19.18
C PHE A 87 -0.30 2.38 -18.87
N GLU A 88 0.93 2.91 -18.95
CA GLU A 88 1.18 4.34 -18.78
C GLU A 88 0.79 5.07 -20.08
N VAL A 89 -0.27 5.88 -20.01
CA VAL A 89 -0.55 6.90 -21.02
C VAL A 89 -0.34 8.26 -20.37
N THR A 90 0.88 8.75 -20.43
CA THR A 90 1.22 10.10 -19.97
C THR A 90 0.67 11.11 -20.99
N GLN A 91 -0.57 11.55 -20.79
CA GLN A 91 -1.09 12.73 -21.47
C GLN A 91 -1.14 13.90 -20.50
N GLU A 92 -0.11 14.75 -20.59
CA GLU A 92 -0.19 16.13 -20.12
C GLU A 92 -1.41 16.77 -20.81
N ILE A 93 -2.36 17.32 -20.05
CA ILE A 93 -3.55 17.99 -20.61
C ILE A 93 -3.10 19.31 -21.25
N GLY A 94 -2.52 19.19 -22.45
CA GLY A 94 -2.23 20.20 -23.44
C GLY A 94 -2.68 19.63 -24.77
N TRP A 95 -3.48 20.38 -25.52
CA TRP A 95 -4.09 19.92 -26.76
C TRP A 95 -3.03 19.55 -27.80
N SER A 96 -2.64 18.26 -27.85
CA SER A 96 -1.82 17.71 -28.93
C SER A 96 -2.28 16.29 -29.26
N LEU A 97 -3.29 16.23 -30.12
CA LEU A 97 -3.46 15.11 -31.03
C LEU A 97 -2.13 14.92 -31.77
N LEU A 98 -1.38 13.84 -31.46
CA LEU A 98 -0.63 13.01 -32.41
C LEU A 98 0.28 12.04 -31.63
N LYS A 99 -0.17 10.78 -31.55
CA LYS A 99 0.56 9.54 -31.21
C LYS A 99 1.07 9.40 -29.76
N PRO A 100 0.35 8.68 -28.88
CA PRO A 100 0.94 8.20 -27.64
C PRO A 100 2.00 7.12 -27.94
N ASP A 101 3.19 7.28 -27.39
CA ASP A 101 4.18 6.22 -27.33
C ASP A 101 3.73 5.22 -26.25
N ILE A 102 3.43 3.98 -26.66
CA ILE A 102 2.99 2.89 -25.78
C ILE A 102 4.24 2.07 -25.40
N THR A 103 4.67 2.17 -24.15
CA THR A 103 5.69 1.30 -23.56
C THR A 103 5.01 0.10 -22.90
N THR A 104 5.45 -1.12 -23.22
CA THR A 104 4.92 -2.36 -22.64
C THR A 104 5.92 -2.98 -21.67
N SER A 105 5.58 -3.11 -20.40
CA SER A 105 6.28 -3.96 -19.43
C SER A 105 5.31 -5.01 -18.86
N ILE A 106 5.74 -6.27 -18.83
CA ILE A 106 4.98 -7.38 -18.26
C ILE A 106 5.62 -7.72 -16.92
N THR A 107 4.88 -7.53 -15.83
CA THR A 107 5.27 -7.99 -14.49
C THR A 107 4.13 -8.83 -13.92
N THR A 108 4.39 -10.12 -13.71
CA THR A 108 3.45 -11.08 -13.11
C THR A 108 3.58 -11.05 -11.59
N GLY A 109 2.69 -10.33 -10.91
CA GLY A 109 2.48 -10.39 -9.46
C GLY A 109 1.05 -10.85 -9.18
N TYR A 110 0.89 -11.95 -8.43
CA TYR A 110 -0.35 -12.69 -8.27
C TYR A 110 -0.76 -12.70 -6.79
N SER A 111 -1.44 -11.66 -6.33
CA SER A 111 -2.23 -11.64 -5.09
C SER A 111 -3.01 -10.33 -5.03
N GLY A 112 -4.24 -10.35 -4.53
CA GLY A 112 -5.10 -9.16 -4.35
C GLY A 112 -4.61 -8.15 -3.30
N SER A 113 -3.29 -7.97 -3.16
CA SER A 113 -2.72 -6.74 -2.59
C SER A 113 -2.30 -5.84 -3.73
N HIS A 114 -3.04 -4.77 -3.89
CA HIS A 114 -2.51 -3.57 -4.50
C HIS A 114 -1.35 -3.13 -3.59
N THR A 115 -0.11 -3.29 -4.07
CA THR A 115 1.10 -2.97 -3.32
C THR A 115 1.22 -1.46 -3.19
N TRP A 116 0.63 -0.90 -2.14
CA TRP A 116 0.95 0.44 -1.69
C TRP A 116 2.07 0.36 -0.68
N GLY A 117 3.19 0.98 -1.04
CA GLY A 117 4.28 1.18 -0.12
C GLY A 117 4.61 2.63 0.11
N THR A 118 5.14 2.85 1.32
CA THR A 118 5.80 4.09 1.66
C THR A 118 7.28 3.87 1.44
N GLU A 119 7.87 4.57 0.48
CA GLU A 119 9.32 4.73 0.41
C GLU A 119 9.72 5.92 1.27
N PHE A 120 10.81 5.76 2.03
CA PHE A 120 11.46 6.88 2.67
C PHE A 120 12.98 6.77 2.56
N THR A 121 13.62 7.92 2.49
CA THR A 121 15.08 8.04 2.50
C THR A 121 15.50 8.97 3.62
N ARG A 122 16.63 8.65 4.23
CA ARG A 122 17.28 9.50 5.22
C ARG A 122 18.09 10.57 4.48
N GLU A 123 17.86 11.84 4.80
CA GLU A 123 18.82 12.90 4.42
C GLU A 123 20.08 12.73 5.26
N THR A 124 21.16 12.24 4.67
CA THR A 124 22.43 12.04 5.38
C THR A 124 23.08 13.38 5.69
N GLY A 125 22.72 13.98 6.82
CA GLY A 125 23.41 15.12 7.41
C GLY A 125 24.61 14.67 8.24
N GLY A 126 25.79 14.57 7.61
CA GLY A 126 27.07 14.46 8.31
C GLY A 126 27.43 13.06 8.81
N GLY A 127 28.35 12.40 8.11
CA GLY A 127 28.92 11.12 8.54
C GLY A 127 30.31 10.92 7.94
N GLU A 128 31.14 11.96 7.94
CA GLU A 128 32.54 11.84 7.46
C GLU A 128 33.46 11.14 8.47
N GLU A 129 33.00 10.85 9.70
CA GLU A 129 33.87 10.39 10.78
C GLU A 129 33.83 8.87 11.05
N PHE A 130 32.75 8.14 10.72
CA PHE A 130 32.65 6.69 11.00
C PHE A 130 32.89 5.84 9.74
N ASN A 131 33.89 4.96 9.80
CA ASN A 131 34.27 4.12 8.65
C ASN A 131 33.50 2.79 8.61
N TRP A 132 32.40 2.79 7.85
CA TRP A 132 31.55 1.61 7.64
C TRP A 132 32.20 0.45 6.88
N GLU A 133 33.36 0.63 6.24
CA GLU A 133 34.10 -0.47 5.58
C GLU A 133 34.89 -1.31 6.58
N THR A 134 35.24 -0.75 7.73
CA THR A 134 36.01 -1.43 8.78
C THR A 134 35.21 -1.66 10.06
N ALA A 135 33.92 -1.38 10.03
CA ALA A 135 33.01 -1.55 11.15
C ALA A 135 32.95 -3.01 11.62
N VAL A 136 33.05 -3.20 12.93
CA VAL A 136 32.91 -4.48 13.61
C VAL A 136 31.98 -4.35 14.80
N THR A 137 31.31 -5.44 15.15
CA THR A 137 30.49 -5.56 16.35
C THR A 137 30.53 -6.99 16.87
N TYR A 138 29.95 -7.25 18.03
CA TYR A 138 29.92 -8.56 18.65
C TYR A 138 29.26 -9.63 17.76
N ASN A 139 28.16 -9.29 17.08
CA ASN A 139 27.46 -10.18 16.15
C ASN A 139 27.01 -9.42 14.90
N THR A 140 27.64 -9.69 13.75
CA THR A 140 27.33 -9.00 12.50
C THR A 140 25.99 -9.40 11.90
N SER A 141 25.42 -10.57 12.26
CA SER A 141 24.08 -10.95 11.80
C SER A 141 22.95 -10.35 12.63
N GLU A 142 23.27 -9.82 13.81
CA GLU A 142 22.33 -9.22 14.76
C GLU A 142 22.98 -7.99 15.42
N ALA A 143 23.20 -6.94 14.62
CA ALA A 143 23.95 -5.76 15.04
C ALA A 143 23.07 -4.73 15.75
N ALA A 144 21.80 -4.60 15.35
CA ALA A 144 20.86 -3.67 15.91
C ALA A 144 19.42 -4.22 15.90
N ASP A 145 18.59 -3.64 16.75
CA ASP A 145 17.14 -3.74 16.70
C ASP A 145 16.57 -2.50 15.98
N LEU A 146 15.60 -2.73 15.11
CA LEU A 146 14.87 -1.72 14.37
C LEU A 146 13.40 -1.74 14.80
N ASP A 147 12.91 -0.58 15.21
CA ASP A 147 11.52 -0.35 15.63
C ASP A 147 10.86 0.62 14.64
N PHE A 148 9.59 0.38 14.29
CA PHE A 148 8.81 1.27 13.44
C PHE A 148 7.53 1.71 14.11
N THR A 149 7.20 2.97 13.91
CA THR A 149 5.88 3.55 14.20
C THR A 149 5.15 3.71 12.87
N VAL A 150 4.04 2.99 12.69
CA VAL A 150 3.26 3.01 11.45
C VAL A 150 1.79 3.36 11.71
N THR A 151 1.13 3.89 10.69
CA THR A 151 -0.33 4.01 10.63
C THR A 151 -0.84 3.39 9.34
N PHE A 152 -2.13 3.10 9.29
CA PHE A 152 -2.77 2.61 8.08
C PHE A 152 -3.87 3.57 7.65
N THR A 153 -3.90 3.93 6.38
CA THR A 153 -4.94 4.80 5.81
C THR A 153 -5.78 3.98 4.84
N ASN A 154 -7.08 4.24 4.82
CA ASN A 154 -7.96 3.69 3.80
C ASN A 154 -8.19 4.74 2.70
N GLU A 155 -7.40 4.73 1.63
CA GLU A 155 -7.59 5.69 0.53
C GLU A 155 -8.74 5.28 -0.41
N GLY A 156 -9.40 4.16 -0.11
CA GLY A 156 -10.41 3.53 -0.93
C GLY A 156 -11.77 4.17 -0.74
N SER A 157 -12.81 3.44 -1.14
CA SER A 157 -14.20 3.90 -1.10
C SER A 157 -15.12 3.12 -0.19
N LEU A 158 -14.68 1.99 0.34
CA LEU A 158 -15.48 1.20 1.27
C LEU A 158 -14.87 1.23 2.66
N TYR A 159 -15.76 1.29 3.66
CA TYR A 159 -15.40 1.10 5.06
C TYR A 159 -14.89 -0.32 5.29
N ALA A 160 -13.70 -0.43 5.89
CA ALA A 160 -13.06 -1.70 6.21
C ALA A 160 -13.00 -1.90 7.73
N ALA A 161 -13.32 -3.10 8.20
CA ALA A 161 -13.25 -3.49 9.60
C ALA A 161 -12.51 -4.83 9.76
N ASN A 162 -12.07 -5.13 10.98
CA ASN A 162 -11.36 -6.38 11.28
C ASN A 162 -10.18 -6.62 10.32
N ILE A 163 -9.34 -5.60 10.14
CA ILE A 163 -8.32 -5.57 9.09
C ILE A 163 -7.05 -6.28 9.57
N PHE A 164 -6.61 -7.29 8.83
CA PHE A 164 -5.35 -8.01 9.03
C PHE A 164 -4.40 -7.74 7.85
N PRO A 165 -3.52 -6.73 7.95
CA PRO A 165 -2.54 -6.44 6.91
C PRO A 165 -1.30 -7.33 7.06
N THR A 166 -0.87 -8.00 6.00
CA THR A 166 0.46 -8.61 5.92
C THR A 166 1.35 -7.78 5.01
N PHE A 167 2.57 -7.52 5.45
CA PHE A 167 3.48 -6.66 4.72
C PHE A 167 4.95 -6.97 4.93
N ASN A 168 5.74 -6.60 3.92
CA ASN A 168 7.19 -6.66 3.97
C ASN A 168 7.76 -5.31 4.39
N ILE A 169 8.93 -5.36 5.02
CA ILE A 169 9.85 -4.24 5.16
C ILE A 169 11.03 -4.55 4.25
N ILE A 170 11.26 -3.67 3.29
CA ILE A 170 12.26 -3.80 2.24
C ILE A 170 13.30 -2.72 2.46
N LEU A 171 14.57 -3.08 2.40
CA LEU A 171 15.70 -2.15 2.50
C LEU A 171 16.55 -2.28 1.24
N GLY A 172 16.64 -1.20 0.44
CA GLY A 172 17.40 -1.21 -0.80
C GLY A 172 17.02 -2.35 -1.76
N GLY A 173 15.73 -2.69 -1.83
CA GLY A 173 15.20 -3.78 -2.66
C GLY A 173 15.28 -5.19 -2.06
N LYS A 174 15.79 -5.35 -0.82
CA LYS A 174 15.83 -6.63 -0.10
C LYS A 174 14.77 -6.67 0.99
N VAL A 175 13.90 -7.69 0.99
CA VAL A 175 13.01 -7.96 2.14
C VAL A 175 13.85 -8.32 3.36
N ILE A 176 13.76 -7.52 4.42
CA ILE A 176 14.46 -7.74 5.69
C ILE A 176 13.53 -8.28 6.78
N PHE A 177 12.22 -8.06 6.65
CA PHE A 177 11.22 -8.55 7.60
C PHE A 177 9.85 -8.67 6.93
N THR A 178 9.05 -9.63 7.38
CA THR A 178 7.63 -9.75 7.01
C THR A 178 6.80 -9.76 8.29
N HIS A 179 5.81 -8.88 8.36
CA HIS A 179 4.92 -8.76 9.50
C HIS A 179 3.50 -9.19 9.14
N SER A 180 2.92 -10.06 9.96
CA SER A 180 1.50 -10.45 9.92
C SER A 180 0.94 -10.35 11.35
N PRO A 181 0.25 -9.26 11.69
CA PRO A 181 -0.30 -9.05 13.02
C PRO A 181 -1.43 -10.06 13.29
N THR A 182 -1.51 -10.51 14.54
CA THR A 182 -2.57 -11.42 15.02
C THR A 182 -3.77 -10.68 15.61
N ILE A 183 -3.61 -9.39 15.88
CA ILE A 183 -4.66 -8.49 16.36
C ILE A 183 -5.05 -7.60 15.18
N PRO A 184 -6.35 -7.53 14.82
CA PRO A 184 -6.77 -6.70 13.70
C PRO A 184 -6.73 -5.22 14.04
N ILE A 185 -6.56 -4.40 13.00
CA ILE A 185 -6.95 -2.99 13.07
C ILE A 185 -8.48 -2.96 13.06
N ALA A 186 -9.07 -2.29 14.05
CA ALA A 186 -10.50 -2.40 14.34
C ALA A 186 -11.37 -1.98 13.14
N ALA A 187 -11.20 -0.76 12.66
CA ALA A 187 -11.83 -0.27 11.44
C ALA A 187 -11.19 1.03 10.94
N ILE A 188 -11.30 1.27 9.64
CA ILE A 188 -10.84 2.49 8.98
C ILE A 188 -11.88 2.87 7.91
N ASP A 189 -12.51 4.03 8.06
CA ASP A 189 -13.43 4.58 7.07
C ASP A 189 -12.67 5.17 5.88
N GLN A 190 -13.38 5.48 4.80
CA GLN A 190 -12.82 6.13 3.63
C GLN A 190 -12.11 7.45 4.01
N GLY A 191 -10.82 7.55 3.65
CA GLY A 191 -9.96 8.70 3.92
C GLY A 191 -9.42 8.79 5.34
N ASP A 192 -9.89 7.94 6.25
CA ASP A 192 -9.45 7.93 7.64
C ASP A 192 -8.12 7.17 7.80
N THR A 193 -7.46 7.45 8.91
CA THR A 193 -6.20 6.82 9.32
C THR A 193 -6.38 6.12 10.66
N SER A 194 -5.77 4.95 10.81
CA SER A 194 -5.80 4.16 12.02
C SER A 194 -5.09 4.86 13.19
N SER A 195 -5.29 4.31 14.39
CA SER A 195 -4.35 4.54 15.50
C SER A 195 -2.95 4.04 15.15
N ILE A 196 -1.95 4.55 15.88
CA ILE A 196 -0.56 4.11 15.78
C ILE A 196 -0.44 2.60 16.00
N PHE A 197 0.39 1.98 15.19
CA PHE A 197 0.78 0.58 15.24
C PHE A 197 2.31 0.52 15.34
N ASN A 198 2.82 -0.07 16.42
CA ASN A 198 4.27 -0.20 16.62
C ASN A 198 4.75 -1.59 16.23
N ILE A 199 5.87 -1.65 15.53
CA ILE A 199 6.56 -2.88 15.16
C ILE A 199 7.92 -2.84 15.84
N ASP A 200 8.09 -3.65 16.86
CA ASP A 200 9.29 -3.58 17.70
C ASP A 200 10.22 -4.79 17.45
N LYS A 201 11.51 -4.56 17.65
CA LYS A 201 12.60 -5.55 17.73
C LYS A 201 12.81 -6.36 16.45
N ILE A 202 12.83 -5.67 15.31
CA ILE A 202 13.28 -6.28 14.06
C ILE A 202 14.81 -6.35 14.10
N ARG A 203 15.32 -7.57 14.16
CA ARG A 203 16.76 -7.82 14.19
C ARG A 203 17.38 -7.57 12.82
N ILE A 204 18.38 -6.68 12.74
CA ILE A 204 19.06 -6.36 11.48
C ILE A 204 20.56 -6.66 11.55
N SER A 205 21.14 -7.01 10.40
CA SER A 205 22.57 -7.24 10.29
C SER A 205 23.36 -5.92 10.27
N LEU A 206 24.69 -6.01 10.43
CA LEU A 206 25.59 -4.86 10.31
C LEU A 206 25.52 -4.25 8.90
N ASP A 207 25.34 -5.08 7.87
CA ASP A 207 25.20 -4.61 6.48
C ASP A 207 23.88 -3.88 6.27
N ASP A 208 22.78 -4.37 6.84
CA ASP A 208 21.48 -3.69 6.78
C ASP A 208 21.54 -2.35 7.54
N LEU A 209 22.18 -2.33 8.72
CA LEU A 209 22.41 -1.09 9.47
C LEU A 209 23.25 -0.08 8.68
N LYS A 210 24.33 -0.54 8.03
CA LYS A 210 25.16 0.27 7.15
C LYS A 210 24.32 0.85 6.01
N ALA A 211 23.47 0.04 5.37
CA ALA A 211 22.62 0.51 4.29
C ALA A 211 21.65 1.61 4.76
N ILE A 212 21.00 1.45 5.91
CA ILE A 212 20.14 2.50 6.51
C ILE A 212 20.96 3.78 6.76
N GLN A 213 22.15 3.64 7.33
CA GLN A 213 23.02 4.78 7.66
C GLN A 213 23.52 5.53 6.43
N LEU A 214 23.76 4.82 5.33
CA LEU A 214 24.14 5.38 4.03
C LEU A 214 22.94 5.87 3.20
N GLY A 215 21.72 5.86 3.76
CA GLY A 215 20.53 6.40 3.12
C GLY A 215 19.86 5.47 2.11
N ALA A 216 20.08 4.16 2.20
CA ALA A 216 19.31 3.20 1.40
C ALA A 216 17.80 3.36 1.70
N PRO A 217 16.95 3.32 0.67
CA PRO A 217 15.52 3.49 0.86
C PRO A 217 14.96 2.32 1.67
N VAL A 218 14.02 2.63 2.54
CA VAL A 218 13.20 1.64 3.23
C VAL A 218 11.78 1.75 2.72
N GLU A 219 11.21 0.60 2.37
CA GLU A 219 9.86 0.49 1.82
C GLU A 219 9.02 -0.47 2.67
N LEU A 220 7.76 -0.12 2.91
CA LEU A 220 6.77 -1.07 3.41
C LEU A 220 5.92 -1.54 2.25
N GLU A 221 5.84 -2.84 1.99
CA GLU A 221 5.05 -3.37 0.87
C GLU A 221 3.89 -4.21 1.39
N MET A 222 2.64 -3.81 1.11
CA MET A 222 1.48 -4.63 1.46
C MET A 222 1.42 -5.84 0.54
N THR A 223 1.49 -7.05 1.12
CA THR A 223 1.42 -8.32 0.37
C THR A 223 0.07 -9.00 0.48
N GLN A 224 -0.67 -8.73 1.56
CA GLN A 224 -2.04 -9.21 1.72
C GLN A 224 -2.80 -8.29 2.66
N VAL A 225 -4.09 -8.10 2.38
CA VAL A 225 -5.03 -7.51 3.34
C VAL A 225 -6.21 -8.46 3.45
N GLN A 226 -6.64 -8.76 4.67
CA GLN A 226 -7.94 -9.39 4.93
C GLN A 226 -8.79 -8.41 5.71
N ALA A 227 -10.06 -8.24 5.35
CA ALA A 227 -10.95 -7.32 6.04
C ALA A 227 -12.43 -7.66 5.80
N ASP A 228 -13.26 -7.34 6.78
CA ASP A 228 -14.71 -7.26 6.60
C ASP A 228 -15.05 -5.93 5.94
N ILE A 229 -15.87 -5.97 4.89
CA ILE A 229 -16.41 -4.77 4.26
C ILE A 229 -17.81 -4.56 4.79
N ARG A 230 -18.02 -3.42 5.45
CA ARG A 230 -19.27 -3.16 6.16
C ARG A 230 -19.93 -1.88 5.70
N GLU A 231 -21.24 -1.89 5.80
CA GLU A 231 -22.09 -0.75 5.54
C GLU A 231 -23.08 -0.59 6.69
N GLN A 232 -23.42 0.65 7.02
CA GLN A 232 -24.48 0.90 7.98
C GLN A 232 -25.85 0.74 7.30
N ASN A 233 -26.66 -0.17 7.82
CA ASN A 233 -28.04 -0.32 7.38
C ASN A 233 -28.82 0.97 7.70
N PRO A 234 -29.40 1.66 6.71
CA PRO A 234 -30.00 2.98 6.89
C PRO A 234 -31.30 2.94 7.71
N ASP A 235 -32.01 1.81 7.72
CA ASP A 235 -33.28 1.67 8.44
C ASP A 235 -33.07 1.37 9.94
N THR A 236 -32.00 0.66 10.27
CA THR A 236 -31.73 0.17 11.64
C THR A 236 -30.55 0.86 12.32
N GLY A 237 -29.66 1.50 11.55
CA GLY A 237 -28.39 2.06 12.03
C GLY A 237 -27.34 1.01 12.38
N ASN A 238 -27.61 -0.29 12.17
CA ASN A 238 -26.66 -1.36 12.47
C ASN A 238 -25.65 -1.55 11.35
N TRP A 239 -24.39 -1.80 11.70
CA TRP A 239 -23.37 -2.22 10.73
C TRP A 239 -23.62 -3.66 10.28
N VAL A 240 -23.59 -3.88 8.97
CA VAL A 240 -23.73 -5.19 8.34
C VAL A 240 -22.55 -5.45 7.40
N THR A 241 -22.05 -6.69 7.38
CA THR A 241 -21.04 -7.11 6.41
C THR A 241 -21.69 -7.29 5.05
N ILE A 242 -21.18 -6.58 4.05
CA ILE A 242 -21.65 -6.61 2.65
C ILE A 242 -20.65 -7.32 1.72
N GLY A 243 -19.46 -7.67 2.22
CA GLY A 243 -18.48 -8.47 1.54
C GLY A 243 -17.21 -8.64 2.39
N GLU A 244 -16.25 -9.38 1.86
CA GLU A 244 -14.95 -9.63 2.51
C GLU A 244 -13.84 -9.34 1.50
N TRP A 245 -12.71 -8.81 1.98
CA TRP A 245 -11.49 -8.65 1.20
C TRP A 245 -10.53 -9.79 1.57
N PRO A 246 -9.90 -10.49 0.61
CA PRO A 246 -9.82 -10.17 -0.83
C PRO A 246 -10.91 -10.80 -1.73
N ASP A 247 -11.97 -11.40 -1.20
CA ASP A 247 -12.98 -12.06 -2.04
C ASP A 247 -13.60 -11.10 -3.08
N LEU A 248 -13.93 -9.86 -2.67
CA LEU A 248 -14.40 -8.82 -3.58
C LEU A 248 -13.39 -8.44 -4.67
N TYR A 249 -12.08 -8.53 -4.38
CA TYR A 249 -11.07 -8.29 -5.42
C TYR A 249 -11.22 -9.29 -6.57
N TYR A 250 -11.49 -10.55 -6.27
CA TYR A 250 -11.66 -11.59 -7.29
C TYR A 250 -12.95 -11.43 -8.10
N ASP A 251 -13.94 -10.72 -7.58
CA ASP A 251 -15.16 -10.35 -8.32
C ASP A 251 -14.97 -9.09 -9.19
N ILE A 252 -14.17 -8.13 -8.70
CA ILE A 252 -13.89 -6.84 -9.37
C ILE A 252 -12.87 -7.02 -10.51
N ASN A 253 -11.70 -7.57 -10.19
CA ASN A 253 -10.54 -7.64 -11.09
C ASN A 253 -10.83 -8.23 -12.49
N PRO A 254 -11.62 -9.31 -12.67
CA PRO A 254 -11.91 -9.83 -14.01
C PRO A 254 -12.86 -8.94 -14.84
N LYS A 255 -13.52 -7.95 -14.24
CA LYS A 255 -14.49 -7.06 -14.90
C LYS A 255 -13.95 -5.66 -15.14
N THR A 256 -12.84 -5.31 -14.51
CA THR A 256 -12.29 -3.96 -14.52
C THR A 256 -10.90 -3.89 -15.15
N VAL A 257 -10.50 -2.68 -15.48
CA VAL A 257 -9.11 -2.31 -15.74
C VAL A 257 -8.71 -1.23 -14.75
N THR A 258 -7.46 -1.28 -14.32
CA THR A 258 -6.89 -0.25 -13.45
C THR A 258 -6.55 1.00 -14.25
N PHE A 259 -7.04 2.16 -13.79
CA PHE A 259 -6.62 3.48 -14.21
C PHE A 259 -5.90 4.16 -13.05
N LEU A 260 -4.72 4.69 -13.34
CA LEU A 260 -3.97 5.53 -12.41
C LEU A 260 -4.08 6.99 -12.86
N TYR A 261 -4.45 7.85 -11.91
CA TYR A 261 -4.49 9.28 -12.12
C TYR A 261 -3.51 9.96 -11.18
N THR A 262 -2.53 10.65 -11.76
CA THR A 262 -1.55 11.44 -10.99
C THR A 262 -1.96 12.90 -11.04
N GLU A 263 -2.19 13.49 -9.87
CA GLU A 263 -2.44 14.92 -9.72
C GLU A 263 -1.18 15.75 -9.94
N LYS A 264 -1.33 17.08 -10.05
CA LYS A 264 -0.21 17.99 -10.30
C LYS A 264 0.83 18.00 -9.18
N ASP A 265 0.42 17.65 -7.96
CA ASP A 265 1.30 17.56 -6.80
C ASP A 265 1.98 16.17 -6.67
N GLY A 266 1.71 15.26 -7.60
CA GLY A 266 2.25 13.91 -7.61
C GLY A 266 1.37 12.87 -6.91
N THR A 267 0.27 13.26 -6.27
CA THR A 267 -0.66 12.32 -5.62
C THR A 267 -1.24 11.36 -6.64
N GLN A 268 -1.13 10.05 -6.39
CA GLN A 268 -1.67 9.01 -7.28
C GLN A 268 -2.99 8.48 -6.72
N THR A 269 -4.04 8.48 -7.54
CA THR A 269 -5.31 7.82 -7.24
C THR A 269 -5.55 6.68 -8.20
N GLU A 270 -5.93 5.52 -7.65
CA GLU A 270 -6.28 4.35 -8.42
C GLU A 270 -7.80 4.23 -8.60
N TYR A 271 -8.21 3.82 -9.80
CA TYR A 271 -9.59 3.49 -10.13
C TYR A 271 -9.68 2.14 -10.85
N GLN A 272 -10.56 1.26 -10.38
CA GLN A 272 -10.97 0.06 -11.11
C GLN A 272 -12.21 0.37 -11.93
N VAL A 273 -12.09 0.43 -13.26
CA VAL A 273 -13.18 0.83 -14.16
C VAL A 273 -13.61 -0.35 -15.02
N ALA A 274 -14.91 -0.62 -15.06
CA ALA A 274 -15.49 -1.71 -15.81
C ALA A 274 -15.12 -1.63 -17.29
N ALA A 275 -14.60 -2.73 -17.82
CA ALA A 275 -14.21 -2.86 -19.22
C ALA A 275 -14.83 -4.12 -19.80
N ARG A 276 -15.11 -4.09 -21.11
CA ARG A 276 -15.58 -5.30 -21.79
C ARG A 276 -14.40 -6.24 -22.01
N PRO A 277 -14.53 -7.54 -21.68
CA PRO A 277 -13.53 -8.51 -22.10
C PRO A 277 -13.47 -8.51 -23.63
N LEU A 278 -12.25 -8.59 -24.18
CA LEU A 278 -12.07 -8.83 -25.61
C LEU A 278 -12.62 -10.24 -25.89
N SER A 279 -13.55 -10.35 -26.84
CA SER A 279 -14.20 -11.61 -27.22
C SER A 279 -13.17 -12.71 -27.49
N GLY A 280 -13.19 -13.80 -26.70
CA GLY A 280 -12.39 -15.01 -26.98
C GLY A 280 -11.85 -15.85 -25.82
N THR A 281 -12.24 -15.60 -24.57
CA THR A 281 -11.89 -16.49 -23.45
C THR A 281 -13.13 -16.83 -22.64
N ASP A 282 -13.91 -17.77 -23.18
CA ASP A 282 -14.78 -18.66 -22.41
C ASP A 282 -13.99 -19.93 -22.05
#